data_AF-A0AAV2QQE1-F1
#
_entry.id   AF-A0AAV2QQE1-F1
#
_cell.length_a   1.000
_cell.length_b   1.000
_cell.length_c   1.000
_cell.angle_alpha   90.00
_cell.angle_beta   90.00
_cell.angle_gamma   90.00
#
_symmetry.space_group_name_H-M   'P 1'
#
loop_
_entity.id
_entity.type
_entity.pdbx_description
1 polymer ?
#
loop_
_entity_poly.entity_id
_entity_poly.type
_entity_poly.pdbx_seq_one_letter_code
_entity_poly.pdbx_strand_id
1 'polypeptide(L)'
;MVEEISLAREYCVNETEVNMLDKYIECFTKGSIQAHKDGSAFWVKNKSPAVETYMGYIEVLRDPTNQRAEFESFVAVVNREQSRKFDTLVSRAEQEFLPLLPWGKEFEADVFSRPDFSSLDVVTFACSCLPIGINIPNYDDVIEEQGSKNVSLTNVMSAHAGVRVSPFLSKKDTQLKEKYGSTSLEIQVGLHELLGHGCGKVLRVKDDGTLNFDQEKVKNPYTGKPATHYQKGETYNSKFSNQASAYEECRAECVAMYLGLVDEILDVFSVATEDRENIKYVSWLDMFYAGIKGLEMYQPKQSKWGQAHSMAGFVILRVVLEEGDGVVNVVETEGEDGLPDLLLTVDRSKIHTSGRKAIGNFLQKLQVYRSMGDSEAGRTLFEKYSEVHMEGSHPFGKWHEIVVRKRTPRMVMIMPNTRIVGEEVELISYPETPERMVDSWVDRFAPQQHDFIEESLTAFTASWCK
;
A
#
# COMPACT_ATOMS: atom_id res chain seq x y z
N MET A 1 3.93 -30.22 -5.06
CA MET A 1 3.42 -29.26 -4.03
C MET A 1 3.25 -29.93 -2.68
N VAL A 2 2.32 -30.88 -2.50
CA VAL A 2 2.14 -31.59 -1.21
C VAL A 2 3.44 -32.25 -0.71
N GLU A 3 4.22 -32.83 -1.62
CA GLU A 3 5.55 -33.40 -1.31
C GLU A 3 6.49 -32.33 -0.73
N GLU A 4 6.64 -31.18 -1.40
CA GLU A 4 7.48 -30.07 -0.93
C GLU A 4 7.01 -29.49 0.42
N ILE A 5 5.70 -29.36 0.63
CA ILE A 5 5.14 -28.90 1.92
C ILE A 5 5.46 -29.91 3.03
N SER A 6 5.40 -31.21 2.72
CA SER A 6 5.73 -32.28 3.67
C SER A 6 7.20 -32.25 4.07
N LEU A 7 8.10 -31.94 3.13
CA LEU A 7 9.53 -31.72 3.43
C LEU A 7 9.73 -30.46 4.27
N ALA A 8 9.09 -29.35 3.91
CA ALA A 8 9.18 -28.09 4.66
C ALA A 8 8.71 -28.23 6.12
N ARG A 9 7.71 -29.09 6.37
CA ARG A 9 7.18 -29.41 7.70
C ARG A 9 8.24 -29.94 8.67
N GLU A 10 9.27 -30.61 8.18
CA GLU A 10 10.37 -31.13 9.03
C GLU A 10 11.25 -30.02 9.61
N TYR A 11 11.17 -28.80 9.05
CA TYR A 11 11.95 -27.64 9.45
C TYR A 11 11.15 -26.57 10.20
N CYS A 12 9.87 -26.84 10.50
CA CYS A 12 9.04 -25.95 11.32
C CYS A 12 9.64 -25.74 12.71
N VAL A 13 9.67 -24.49 13.17
CA VAL A 13 10.30 -24.14 14.46
C VAL A 13 9.30 -24.12 15.63
N ASN A 14 8.00 -24.27 15.34
CA ASN A 14 6.94 -24.32 16.35
C ASN A 14 5.73 -25.14 15.87
N GLU A 15 4.87 -25.51 16.82
CA GLU A 15 3.68 -26.33 16.55
C GLU A 15 2.63 -25.60 15.68
N THR A 16 2.57 -24.27 15.76
CA THR A 16 1.65 -23.48 14.92
C THR A 16 1.98 -23.61 13.44
N GLU A 17 3.27 -23.59 13.08
CA GLU A 17 3.73 -23.82 11.70
C GLU A 17 3.46 -25.25 11.24
N VAL A 18 3.69 -26.24 12.11
CA VAL A 18 3.38 -27.64 11.80
C VAL A 18 1.90 -27.81 11.48
N ASN A 19 1.03 -27.29 12.36
CA ASN A 19 -0.42 -27.39 12.19
C ASN A 19 -0.92 -26.63 10.95
N MET A 20 -0.33 -25.48 10.66
CA MET A 20 -0.60 -24.72 9.43
C MET A 20 -0.28 -25.54 8.18
N LEU A 21 0.93 -26.11 8.10
CA LEU A 21 1.35 -26.90 6.92
C LEU A 21 0.55 -28.21 6.79
N ASP A 22 0.22 -28.88 7.90
CA ASP A 22 -0.64 -30.06 7.91
C ASP A 22 -2.02 -29.76 7.30
N LYS A 23 -2.57 -28.59 7.61
CA LYS A 23 -3.84 -28.12 7.06
C LYS A 23 -3.76 -27.72 5.59
N TYR A 24 -2.65 -27.14 5.14
CA TYR A 24 -2.42 -26.90 3.72
C TYR A 24 -2.26 -28.21 2.93
N ILE A 25 -1.55 -29.20 3.47
CA ILE A 25 -1.46 -30.55 2.89
C ILE A 25 -2.86 -31.17 2.76
N GLU A 26 -3.68 -31.09 3.82
CA GLU A 26 -5.06 -31.58 3.79
C GLU A 26 -5.89 -30.88 2.71
N CYS A 27 -5.80 -29.54 2.61
CA CYS A 27 -6.47 -28.76 1.58
C CYS A 27 -6.08 -29.22 0.17
N PHE A 28 -4.80 -29.26 -0.16
CA PHE A 28 -4.35 -29.59 -1.52
C PHE A 28 -4.54 -31.07 -1.89
N THR A 29 -4.58 -31.95 -0.90
CA THR A 29 -4.85 -33.39 -1.14
C THR A 29 -6.34 -33.66 -1.35
N LYS A 30 -7.22 -33.01 -0.57
CA LYS A 30 -8.66 -33.32 -0.55
C LYS A 30 -9.54 -32.28 -1.25
N GLY A 31 -9.00 -31.11 -1.63
CA GLY A 31 -9.77 -29.97 -2.11
C GLY A 31 -10.62 -29.28 -1.03
N SER A 32 -10.17 -29.29 0.24
CA SER A 32 -10.96 -28.78 1.37
C SER A 32 -10.64 -27.31 1.70
N ILE A 33 -11.56 -26.40 1.36
CA ILE A 33 -11.47 -24.97 1.74
C ILE A 33 -11.48 -24.82 3.27
N GLN A 34 -12.25 -25.64 4.00
CA GLN A 34 -12.25 -25.58 5.46
C GLN A 34 -10.88 -25.90 6.05
N ALA A 35 -10.14 -26.86 5.46
CA ALA A 35 -8.78 -27.13 5.88
C ALA A 35 -7.86 -25.93 5.60
N HIS A 36 -8.02 -25.26 4.46
CA HIS A 36 -7.28 -24.02 4.20
C HIS A 36 -7.57 -22.94 5.23
N LYS A 37 -8.85 -22.71 5.57
CA LYS A 37 -9.28 -21.77 6.62
C LYS A 37 -8.67 -22.08 7.98
N ASP A 38 -8.71 -23.35 8.41
CA ASP A 38 -8.09 -23.79 9.65
C ASP A 38 -6.57 -23.51 9.64
N GLY A 39 -5.90 -23.77 8.50
CA GLY A 39 -4.50 -23.46 8.28
C GLY A 39 -4.20 -21.97 8.36
N SER A 40 -5.04 -21.13 7.74
CA SER A 40 -4.95 -19.67 7.82
C SER A 40 -5.13 -19.16 9.25
N ALA A 41 -6.01 -19.76 10.05
CA ALA A 41 -6.18 -19.42 11.46
C ALA A 41 -4.91 -19.73 12.29
N PHE A 42 -4.23 -20.84 12.01
CA PHE A 42 -2.90 -21.11 12.59
C PHE A 42 -1.87 -20.08 12.11
N TRP A 43 -1.85 -19.77 10.82
CA TRP A 43 -0.93 -18.80 10.25
C TRP A 43 -1.05 -17.41 10.88
N VAL A 44 -2.27 -16.90 11.09
CA VAL A 44 -2.51 -15.60 11.75
C VAL A 44 -1.96 -15.58 13.19
N LYS A 45 -2.03 -16.72 13.89
CA LYS A 45 -1.49 -16.88 15.25
C LYS A 45 0.02 -17.00 15.28
N ASN A 46 0.67 -17.40 14.19
CA ASN A 46 2.13 -17.46 14.10
C ASN A 46 2.70 -16.03 14.02
N LYS A 47 2.96 -15.40 15.16
CA LYS A 47 3.45 -14.02 15.21
C LYS A 47 4.98 -13.96 15.04
N SER A 48 5.41 -13.07 14.15
CA SER A 48 6.82 -12.74 13.91
C SER A 48 7.73 -13.94 13.57
N PRO A 49 7.36 -14.85 12.64
CA PRO A 49 8.25 -15.91 12.20
C PRO A 49 9.48 -15.32 11.49
N ALA A 50 10.62 -16.03 11.51
CA ALA A 50 11.79 -15.57 10.76
C ALA A 50 11.58 -15.66 9.24
N VAL A 51 10.87 -16.71 8.81
CA VAL A 51 10.45 -16.96 7.43
C VAL A 51 8.93 -16.98 7.42
N GLU A 52 8.33 -16.03 6.72
CA GLU A 52 6.89 -15.93 6.57
C GLU A 52 6.48 -16.56 5.24
N THR A 53 5.39 -17.32 5.25
CA THR A 53 4.89 -17.99 4.06
C THR A 53 3.38 -18.16 4.10
N TYR A 54 2.78 -18.05 2.92
CA TYR A 54 1.37 -18.35 2.69
C TYR A 54 1.19 -18.92 1.29
N MET A 55 0.19 -19.78 1.11
CA MET A 55 -0.07 -20.43 -0.18
C MET A 55 -1.53 -20.86 -0.29
N GLY A 56 -2.07 -20.85 -1.50
CA GLY A 56 -3.41 -21.33 -1.79
C GLY A 56 -4.03 -20.63 -2.98
N TYR A 57 -5.35 -20.75 -3.10
CA TYR A 57 -6.14 -19.95 -4.04
C TYR A 57 -6.66 -18.73 -3.27
N ILE A 58 -5.99 -17.58 -3.41
CA ILE A 58 -6.13 -16.47 -2.46
C ILE A 58 -6.96 -15.31 -3.04
N GLU A 59 -6.54 -14.77 -4.20
CA GLU A 59 -7.12 -13.55 -4.77
C GLU A 59 -8.13 -13.84 -5.88
N VAL A 60 -9.33 -13.26 -5.79
CA VAL A 60 -10.43 -13.47 -6.74
C VAL A 60 -10.44 -12.51 -7.93
N LEU A 61 -9.45 -11.63 -8.00
CA LEU A 61 -9.43 -10.44 -8.89
C LEU A 61 -9.49 -10.76 -10.39
N ARG A 62 -9.08 -11.97 -10.79
CA ARG A 62 -9.01 -12.38 -12.20
C ARG A 62 -10.23 -13.19 -12.66
N ASP A 63 -11.07 -13.66 -11.74
CA ASP A 63 -12.36 -14.26 -12.09
C ASP A 63 -13.34 -13.14 -12.45
N PRO A 64 -13.95 -13.11 -13.65
CA PRO A 64 -14.97 -12.12 -14.01
C PRO A 64 -16.16 -12.06 -13.04
N THR A 65 -16.39 -13.13 -12.26
CA THR A 65 -17.44 -13.20 -11.24
C THR A 65 -16.95 -12.89 -9.82
N ASN A 66 -15.64 -12.72 -9.61
CA ASN A 66 -14.98 -12.53 -8.32
C ASN A 66 -15.31 -13.64 -7.29
N GLN A 67 -15.48 -14.89 -7.73
CA GLN A 67 -15.82 -16.02 -6.85
C GLN A 67 -14.73 -17.09 -6.75
N ARG A 68 -13.91 -17.22 -7.79
CA ARG A 68 -12.80 -18.17 -7.86
C ARG A 68 -11.49 -17.42 -7.69
N ALA A 69 -10.64 -17.95 -6.83
CA ALA A 69 -9.34 -17.36 -6.56
C ALA A 69 -8.24 -17.95 -7.46
N GLU A 70 -7.27 -17.12 -7.83
CA GLU A 70 -6.03 -17.53 -8.50
C GLU A 70 -5.08 -18.18 -7.49
N PHE A 71 -4.34 -19.21 -7.93
CA PHE A 71 -3.30 -19.80 -7.09
C PHE A 71 -2.14 -18.82 -6.93
N GLU A 72 -1.70 -18.64 -5.69
CA GLU A 72 -0.47 -17.95 -5.38
C GLU A 72 0.23 -18.56 -4.16
N SER A 73 1.53 -18.31 -4.05
CA SER A 73 2.30 -18.66 -2.87
C SER A 73 3.51 -17.76 -2.73
N PHE A 74 3.86 -17.39 -1.51
CA PHE A 74 5.09 -16.66 -1.24
C PHE A 74 5.89 -17.26 -0.09
N VAL A 75 7.20 -17.02 -0.15
CA VAL A 75 8.16 -17.20 0.94
C VAL A 75 8.94 -15.90 1.04
N ALA A 76 8.92 -15.29 2.21
CA ALA A 76 9.58 -14.03 2.47
C ALA A 76 10.27 -14.06 3.84
N VAL A 77 11.36 -13.32 3.98
CA VAL A 77 12.14 -13.25 5.22
C VAL A 77 11.81 -11.94 5.91
N VAL A 78 11.62 -11.96 7.23
CA VAL A 78 11.39 -10.73 7.99
C VAL A 78 12.61 -9.82 7.91
N ASN A 79 12.40 -8.60 7.42
CA ASN A 79 13.42 -7.56 7.45
C ASN A 79 13.52 -6.99 8.87
N ARG A 80 14.43 -7.55 9.67
CA ARG A 80 14.62 -7.19 11.07
C ARG A 80 15.10 -5.74 11.25
N GLU A 81 15.85 -5.21 10.30
CA GLU A 81 16.34 -3.84 10.37
C GLU A 81 15.18 -2.86 10.24
N GLN A 82 14.35 -3.03 9.22
CA GLN A 82 13.19 -2.18 8.99
C GLN A 82 12.13 -2.36 10.08
N SER A 83 11.91 -3.60 10.53
CA SER A 83 11.01 -3.88 11.66
C SER A 83 11.45 -3.11 12.92
N ARG A 84 12.76 -3.03 13.21
CA ARG A 84 13.29 -2.23 14.34
C ARG A 84 13.07 -0.73 14.16
N LYS A 85 13.20 -0.20 12.94
CA LYS A 85 12.88 1.21 12.64
C LYS A 85 11.39 1.47 12.92
N PHE A 86 10.51 0.59 12.47
CA PHE A 86 9.06 0.68 12.70
C PHE A 86 8.67 0.53 14.18
N ASP A 87 9.30 -0.39 14.91
CA ASP A 87 9.13 -0.50 16.36
C ASP A 87 9.51 0.80 17.07
N THR A 88 10.61 1.42 16.65
CA THR A 88 11.06 2.71 17.18
C THR A 88 10.05 3.81 16.85
N LEU A 89 9.57 3.88 15.60
CA LEU A 89 8.54 4.84 15.16
C LEU A 89 7.28 4.74 16.02
N VAL A 90 6.77 3.51 16.22
CA VAL A 90 5.59 3.23 17.05
C VAL A 90 5.82 3.58 18.52
N SER A 91 6.98 3.22 19.08
CA SER A 91 7.28 3.51 20.50
C SER A 91 7.30 5.00 20.84
N ARG A 92 7.60 5.85 19.85
CA ARG A 92 7.65 7.32 19.98
C ARG A 92 6.35 8.01 19.54
N ALA A 93 5.44 7.27 18.90
CA ALA A 93 4.25 7.81 18.23
C ALA A 93 3.38 8.68 19.15
N GLU A 94 2.93 8.13 20.28
CA GLU A 94 1.99 8.81 21.19
C GLU A 94 2.55 10.11 21.77
N GLN A 95 3.83 10.13 22.10
CA GLN A 95 4.44 11.24 22.85
C GLN A 95 5.01 12.31 21.93
N GLU A 96 5.52 11.93 20.77
CA GLU A 96 6.30 12.83 19.91
C GLU A 96 5.60 13.17 18.60
N PHE A 97 4.93 12.21 17.95
CA PHE A 97 4.49 12.37 16.55
C PHE A 97 2.99 12.64 16.40
N LEU A 98 2.13 11.84 17.06
CA LEU A 98 0.68 12.04 17.01
C LEU A 98 0.24 13.44 17.50
N PRO A 99 0.85 14.03 18.54
CA PRO A 99 0.51 15.40 18.96
C PRO A 99 0.80 16.48 17.91
N LEU A 100 1.60 16.19 16.87
CA LEU A 100 1.87 17.12 15.77
C LEU A 100 0.73 17.15 14.75
N LEU A 101 -0.18 16.17 14.75
CA LEU A 101 -1.26 16.06 13.77
C LEU A 101 -2.32 17.15 13.97
N PRO A 102 -2.97 17.63 12.89
CA PRO A 102 -3.68 18.91 12.90
C PRO A 102 -5.08 18.86 13.51
N TRP A 103 -5.55 17.72 14.04
CA TRP A 103 -6.93 17.55 14.54
C TRP A 103 -7.10 17.63 16.06
N GLY A 104 -6.00 17.64 16.82
CA GLY A 104 -6.06 17.76 18.28
C GLY A 104 -6.49 16.48 19.01
N LYS A 105 -6.36 16.49 20.34
CA LYS A 105 -6.51 15.29 21.17
C LYS A 105 -7.92 14.71 21.18
N GLU A 106 -8.94 15.57 21.01
CA GLU A 106 -10.34 15.18 21.03
C GLU A 106 -10.72 14.22 19.90
N PHE A 107 -9.99 14.27 18.79
CA PHE A 107 -10.16 13.44 17.61
C PHE A 107 -9.08 12.36 17.48
N GLU A 108 -8.25 12.19 18.50
CA GLU A 108 -7.21 11.16 18.57
C GLU A 108 -7.65 10.02 19.51
N ALA A 109 -7.19 8.80 19.25
CA ALA A 109 -7.48 7.67 20.11
C ALA A 109 -6.92 7.90 21.53
N ASP A 110 -7.62 7.39 22.55
CA ASP A 110 -7.18 7.56 23.94
C ASP A 110 -5.88 6.78 24.24
N VAL A 111 -5.70 5.66 23.53
CA VAL A 111 -4.50 4.81 23.52
C VAL A 111 -4.23 4.44 22.08
N PHE A 112 -3.00 4.64 21.63
CA PHE A 112 -2.55 4.25 20.30
C PHE A 112 -2.51 2.72 20.19
N SER A 113 -3.26 2.21 19.22
CA SER A 113 -3.23 0.79 18.89
C SER A 113 -2.30 0.60 17.71
N ARG A 114 -1.15 -0.03 17.95
CA ARG A 114 -0.21 -0.39 16.88
C ARG A 114 -0.92 -1.28 15.84
N PRO A 115 -0.91 -0.91 14.55
CA PRO A 115 -1.34 -1.81 13.48
C PRO A 115 -0.43 -3.04 13.38
N ASP A 116 -1.02 -4.23 13.15
CA ASP A 116 -0.25 -5.47 12.90
C ASP A 116 0.32 -5.41 11.48
N PHE A 117 1.56 -4.90 11.38
CA PHE A 117 2.26 -4.64 10.12
C PHE A 117 3.69 -5.16 10.17
N SER A 118 4.06 -5.97 9.18
CA SER A 118 5.38 -6.59 9.07
C SER A 118 6.09 -6.22 7.76
N SER A 119 7.39 -5.99 7.85
CA SER A 119 8.28 -5.77 6.70
C SER A 119 8.94 -7.08 6.28
N LEU A 120 8.72 -7.50 5.05
CA LEU A 120 9.26 -8.75 4.51
C LEU A 120 10.01 -8.51 3.21
N ASP A 121 11.16 -9.17 3.07
CA ASP A 121 11.86 -9.28 1.80
C ASP A 121 11.48 -10.60 1.12
N VAL A 122 10.86 -10.51 -0.04
CA VAL A 122 10.43 -11.67 -0.83
C VAL A 122 11.64 -12.46 -1.31
N VAL A 123 11.66 -13.76 -1.03
CA VAL A 123 12.60 -14.71 -1.64
C VAL A 123 11.96 -15.35 -2.88
N THR A 124 10.69 -15.74 -2.77
CA THR A 124 9.91 -16.29 -3.88
C THR A 124 8.46 -15.86 -3.74
N PHE A 125 7.84 -15.49 -4.84
CA PHE A 125 6.40 -15.28 -4.92
C PHE A 125 5.91 -15.83 -6.26
N ALA A 126 5.35 -17.03 -6.24
CA ALA A 126 4.69 -17.63 -7.38
C ALA A 126 3.30 -17.00 -7.53
N CYS A 127 3.16 -16.05 -8.45
CA CYS A 127 1.92 -15.31 -8.72
C CYS A 127 1.89 -14.81 -10.16
N SER A 128 0.76 -14.25 -10.57
CA SER A 128 0.62 -13.59 -11.88
C SER A 128 1.16 -12.15 -11.90
N CYS A 129 1.20 -11.49 -10.74
CA CYS A 129 1.70 -10.13 -10.57
C CYS A 129 2.18 -9.96 -9.12
N LEU A 130 3.41 -9.46 -8.93
CA LEU A 130 3.95 -9.18 -7.60
C LEU A 130 3.20 -8.00 -6.96
N PRO A 131 2.61 -8.16 -5.78
CA PRO A 131 2.08 -7.05 -5.00
C PRO A 131 3.23 -6.32 -4.28
N ILE A 132 2.99 -5.07 -3.87
CA ILE A 132 3.91 -4.32 -2.99
C ILE A 132 3.60 -4.51 -1.50
N GLY A 133 2.41 -5.02 -1.19
CA GLY A 133 1.95 -5.34 0.15
C GLY A 133 0.69 -6.21 0.06
N ILE A 134 0.38 -6.91 1.16
CA ILE A 134 -0.75 -7.86 1.25
C ILE A 134 -1.43 -7.73 2.62
N ASN A 135 -2.75 -7.92 2.66
CA ASN A 135 -3.54 -8.08 3.88
C ASN A 135 -4.37 -9.35 3.72
N ILE A 136 -4.04 -10.38 4.48
CA ILE A 136 -4.59 -11.74 4.37
C ILE A 136 -4.77 -12.36 5.76
N PRO A 137 -5.58 -13.42 5.94
CA PRO A 137 -6.35 -14.14 4.91
C PRO A 137 -7.59 -13.39 4.43
N ASN A 138 -8.18 -13.83 3.32
CA ASN A 138 -9.41 -13.26 2.72
C ASN A 138 -10.71 -13.93 3.26
N TYR A 139 -10.66 -14.51 4.47
CA TYR A 139 -11.81 -15.17 5.09
C TYR A 139 -12.37 -14.29 6.21
N ASP A 140 -13.54 -13.69 6.00
CA ASP A 140 -14.15 -12.75 6.94
C ASP A 140 -14.26 -13.33 8.36
N ASP A 141 -14.66 -14.60 8.49
CA ASP A 141 -14.79 -15.25 9.80
C ASP A 141 -13.44 -15.49 10.48
N VAL A 142 -12.39 -15.80 9.73
CA VAL A 142 -11.03 -15.90 10.29
C VAL A 142 -10.53 -14.52 10.70
N ILE A 143 -10.80 -13.48 9.91
CA ILE A 143 -10.43 -12.09 10.25
C ILE A 143 -11.14 -11.64 11.53
N GLU A 144 -12.44 -11.93 11.65
CA GLU A 144 -13.25 -11.56 12.81
C GLU A 144 -12.78 -12.26 14.10
N GLU A 145 -12.42 -13.55 14.01
CA GLU A 145 -12.07 -14.35 15.19
C GLU A 145 -10.58 -14.29 15.56
N GLN A 146 -9.69 -14.26 14.56
CA GLN A 146 -8.25 -14.42 14.73
C GLN A 146 -7.46 -13.17 14.30
N GLY A 147 -8.05 -12.30 13.48
CA GLY A 147 -7.40 -11.15 12.86
C GLY A 147 -6.83 -11.45 11.48
N SER A 148 -6.09 -10.47 10.94
CA SER A 148 -5.31 -10.60 9.71
C SER A 148 -3.85 -10.20 9.95
N LYS A 149 -2.99 -10.41 8.97
CA LYS A 149 -1.63 -9.84 8.96
C LYS A 149 -1.51 -8.88 7.78
N ASN A 150 -0.99 -7.68 8.05
CA ASN A 150 -0.62 -6.72 7.01
C ASN A 150 0.88 -6.81 6.79
N VAL A 151 1.27 -6.86 5.53
CA VAL A 151 2.65 -7.12 5.13
C VAL A 151 3.04 -6.13 4.05
N SER A 152 4.20 -5.52 4.21
CA SER A 152 4.89 -4.77 3.16
C SER A 152 6.03 -5.58 2.60
N LEU A 153 6.09 -5.67 1.27
CA LEU A 153 7.09 -6.42 0.53
C LEU A 153 8.21 -5.47 0.09
N THR A 154 9.20 -5.33 0.96
CA THR A 154 10.07 -4.17 1.01
C THR A 154 11.04 -4.12 -0.15
N ASN A 155 11.63 -5.26 -0.51
CA ASN A 155 12.45 -5.37 -1.71
C ASN A 155 11.65 -5.20 -3.02
N VAL A 156 10.39 -5.63 -3.08
CA VAL A 156 9.51 -5.39 -4.24
C VAL A 156 9.20 -3.90 -4.40
N MET A 157 8.89 -3.23 -3.29
CA MET A 157 8.69 -1.78 -3.26
C MET A 157 9.94 -1.01 -3.69
N SER A 158 11.11 -1.37 -3.15
CA SER A 158 12.39 -0.75 -3.52
C SER A 158 12.70 -0.91 -5.00
N ALA A 159 12.41 -2.08 -5.60
CA ALA A 159 12.57 -2.29 -7.03
C ALA A 159 11.72 -1.32 -7.85
N HIS A 160 10.45 -1.10 -7.45
CA HIS A 160 9.57 -0.12 -8.10
C HIS A 160 10.07 1.33 -7.98
N ALA A 161 10.73 1.70 -6.88
CA ALA A 161 11.31 3.04 -6.72
C ALA A 161 12.50 3.31 -7.66
N GLY A 162 13.19 2.25 -8.10
CA GLY A 162 14.34 2.33 -9.01
C GLY A 162 14.02 2.55 -10.50
N VAL A 163 12.74 2.76 -10.85
CA VAL A 163 12.34 3.01 -12.25
C VAL A 163 12.91 4.33 -12.75
N ARG A 164 13.77 4.24 -13.77
CA ARG A 164 14.55 5.37 -14.31
C ARG A 164 13.78 6.33 -15.22
N VAL A 165 12.61 5.92 -15.70
CA VAL A 165 11.79 6.73 -16.61
C VAL A 165 10.59 7.26 -15.85
N SER A 166 10.61 8.56 -15.56
CA SER A 166 9.49 9.28 -14.97
C SER A 166 9.01 10.34 -15.96
N PRO A 167 8.03 10.05 -16.84
CA PRO A 167 7.42 11.06 -17.70
C PRO A 167 6.97 12.27 -16.87
N PHE A 168 6.85 13.43 -17.50
CA PHE A 168 6.39 14.67 -16.86
C PHE A 168 7.33 15.29 -15.81
N LEU A 169 8.46 14.66 -15.49
CA LEU A 169 9.44 15.22 -14.57
C LEU A 169 10.65 15.79 -15.32
N SER A 170 11.29 16.80 -14.73
CA SER A 170 12.57 17.30 -15.22
C SER A 170 13.67 16.26 -15.04
N LYS A 171 14.74 16.30 -15.86
CA LYS A 171 15.91 15.41 -15.69
C LYS A 171 16.51 15.49 -14.28
N LYS A 172 16.49 16.67 -13.67
CA LYS A 172 16.98 16.90 -12.30
C LYS A 172 16.11 16.18 -11.26
N ASP A 173 14.79 16.28 -11.42
CA ASP A 173 13.85 15.64 -10.50
C ASP A 173 13.86 14.12 -10.64
N THR A 174 13.98 13.60 -11.86
CA THR A 174 14.18 12.17 -12.12
C THR A 174 15.43 11.65 -11.43
N GLN A 175 16.58 12.35 -11.51
CA GLN A 175 17.81 11.95 -10.82
C GLN A 175 17.67 11.98 -9.29
N LEU A 176 16.95 12.95 -8.74
CA LEU A 176 16.68 13.00 -7.29
C LEU A 176 15.81 11.82 -6.86
N LYS A 177 14.77 11.50 -7.64
CA LYS A 177 13.90 10.34 -7.39
C LYS A 177 14.67 9.03 -7.50
N GLU A 178 15.55 8.87 -8.49
CA GLU A 178 16.41 7.69 -8.61
C GLU A 178 17.32 7.51 -7.38
N LYS A 179 17.84 8.61 -6.84
CA LYS A 179 18.75 8.56 -5.69
C LYS A 179 18.03 8.32 -4.35
N TYR A 180 16.90 9.00 -4.14
CA TYR A 180 16.25 9.09 -2.82
C TYR A 180 14.88 8.41 -2.75
N GLY A 181 14.32 7.96 -3.87
CA GLY A 181 12.97 7.43 -3.96
C GLY A 181 12.75 6.19 -3.11
N SER A 182 13.71 5.27 -3.03
CA SER A 182 13.56 4.08 -2.18
C SER A 182 13.46 4.42 -0.70
N THR A 183 14.35 5.29 -0.19
CA THR A 183 14.30 5.71 1.22
C THR A 183 13.06 6.56 1.51
N SER A 184 12.69 7.43 0.56
CA SER A 184 11.46 8.23 0.67
C SER A 184 10.21 7.35 0.74
N LEU A 185 10.13 6.30 -0.08
CA LEU A 185 9.05 5.32 -0.08
C LEU A 185 9.01 4.49 1.20
N GLU A 186 10.16 4.06 1.72
CA GLU A 186 10.27 3.35 3.02
C GLU A 186 9.67 4.19 4.15
N ILE A 187 10.02 5.48 4.22
CA ILE A 187 9.48 6.41 5.22
C ILE A 187 7.99 6.64 5.00
N GLN A 188 7.57 6.88 3.76
CA GLN A 188 6.17 7.11 3.41
C GLN A 188 5.30 5.95 3.86
N VAL A 189 5.68 4.71 3.54
CA VAL A 189 4.91 3.51 3.92
C VAL A 189 4.91 3.27 5.42
N GLY A 190 6.06 3.43 6.10
CA GLY A 190 6.10 3.33 7.56
C GLY A 190 5.16 4.32 8.24
N LEU A 191 5.11 5.56 7.75
CA LEU A 191 4.19 6.56 8.28
C LEU A 191 2.73 6.28 7.87
N HIS A 192 2.47 5.91 6.62
CA HIS A 192 1.13 5.64 6.09
C HIS A 192 0.45 4.52 6.87
N GLU A 193 1.15 3.40 7.04
CA GLU A 193 0.59 2.19 7.63
C GLU A 193 0.46 2.31 9.14
N LEU A 194 1.54 2.76 9.81
CA LEU A 194 1.59 2.78 11.27
C LEU A 194 0.93 4.03 11.86
N LEU A 195 1.22 5.21 11.31
CA LEU A 195 0.73 6.48 11.85
C LEU A 195 -0.42 7.06 11.04
N GLY A 196 -0.61 6.69 9.78
CA GLY A 196 -1.77 7.04 8.98
C GLY A 196 -2.96 6.22 9.45
N HIS A 197 -3.06 4.95 9.05
CA HIS A 197 -4.17 4.08 9.44
C HIS A 197 -4.29 3.84 10.95
N GLY A 198 -3.16 3.80 11.68
CA GLY A 198 -3.15 3.55 13.12
C GLY A 198 -3.61 4.71 14.01
N CYS A 199 -3.77 5.93 13.46
CA CYS A 199 -4.21 7.10 14.22
C CYS A 199 -5.67 7.49 13.96
N GLY A 200 -6.16 8.38 14.82
CA GLY A 200 -7.44 9.05 14.69
C GLY A 200 -8.59 8.23 15.29
N LYS A 201 -9.47 8.91 15.99
CA LYS A 201 -10.59 8.30 16.72
C LYS A 201 -11.85 8.27 15.87
N VAL A 202 -12.62 7.19 15.97
CA VAL A 202 -14.03 7.17 15.52
C VAL A 202 -14.90 7.43 16.74
N LEU A 203 -15.74 8.47 16.68
CA LEU A 203 -16.68 8.81 17.74
C LEU A 203 -17.92 7.93 17.59
N ARG A 204 -18.23 7.09 18.59
CA ARG A 204 -19.30 6.10 18.47
C ARG A 204 -20.01 5.81 19.78
N VAL A 205 -21.22 5.27 19.65
CA VAL A 205 -21.91 4.57 20.74
C VAL A 205 -21.27 3.19 20.91
N LYS A 206 -20.86 2.86 22.13
CA LYS A 206 -20.35 1.54 22.53
C LYS A 206 -21.49 0.53 22.65
N ASP A 207 -21.15 -0.75 22.79
CA ASP A 207 -22.15 -1.82 22.87
C ASP A 207 -23.08 -1.71 24.09
N ASP A 208 -22.58 -1.11 25.18
CA ASP A 208 -23.31 -0.80 26.41
C ASP A 208 -24.21 0.44 26.31
N GLY A 209 -24.23 1.12 25.16
CA GLY A 209 -25.03 2.32 24.91
C GLY A 209 -24.37 3.64 25.34
N THR A 210 -23.17 3.61 25.95
CA THR A 210 -22.42 4.82 26.31
C THR A 210 -21.58 5.34 25.15
N LEU A 211 -21.20 6.62 25.17
CA LEU A 211 -20.29 7.17 24.16
C LEU A 211 -18.82 6.83 24.49
N ASN A 212 -18.00 6.65 23.46
CA ASN A 212 -16.54 6.53 23.63
C ASN A 212 -15.80 7.87 23.73
N PHE A 213 -16.52 8.98 23.88
CA PHE A 213 -16.00 10.33 24.00
C PHE A 213 -16.91 11.20 24.87
N ASP A 214 -16.40 12.36 25.28
CA ASP A 214 -17.15 13.34 26.06
C ASP A 214 -17.94 14.29 25.13
N GLN A 215 -19.24 14.07 25.03
CA GLN A 215 -20.15 14.82 24.14
C GLN A 215 -20.23 16.33 24.46
N GLU A 216 -19.95 16.73 25.70
CA GLU A 216 -19.97 18.15 26.10
C GLU A 216 -18.68 18.88 25.68
N LYS A 217 -17.56 18.14 25.63
CA LYS A 217 -16.25 18.70 25.27
C LYS A 217 -15.99 18.65 23.77
N VAL A 218 -16.34 17.56 23.10
CA VAL A 218 -15.99 17.37 21.69
C VAL A 218 -16.99 18.10 20.78
N LYS A 219 -16.49 19.11 20.08
CA LYS A 219 -17.25 19.95 19.16
C LYS A 219 -16.73 19.81 17.74
N ASN A 220 -17.62 19.97 16.77
CA ASN A 220 -17.22 20.15 15.38
C ASN A 220 -16.49 21.51 15.25
N PRO A 221 -15.19 21.54 14.90
CA PRO A 221 -14.40 22.76 14.84
C PRO A 221 -14.87 23.74 13.76
N TYR A 222 -15.63 23.28 12.75
CA TYR A 222 -16.11 24.10 11.64
C TYR A 222 -17.49 24.73 11.90
N THR A 223 -18.28 24.16 12.82
CA THR A 223 -19.64 24.66 13.12
C THR A 223 -19.84 25.10 14.57
N GLY A 224 -18.93 24.73 15.47
CA GLY A 224 -19.03 24.99 16.91
C GLY A 224 -20.11 24.16 17.62
N LYS A 225 -20.85 23.33 16.90
CA LYS A 225 -21.90 22.44 17.43
C LYS A 225 -21.28 21.19 18.07
N PRO A 226 -22.01 20.47 18.96
CA PRO A 226 -21.57 19.18 19.46
C PRO A 226 -21.24 18.21 18.31
N ALA A 227 -20.19 17.41 18.46
CA ALA A 227 -19.80 16.44 17.45
C ALA A 227 -20.87 15.34 17.27
N THR A 228 -21.12 14.96 16.02
CA THR A 228 -21.92 13.77 15.68
C THR A 228 -21.07 12.51 15.87
N HIS A 229 -21.71 11.35 15.82
CA HIS A 229 -21.09 10.07 16.09
C HIS A 229 -21.82 8.93 15.38
N TYR A 230 -21.11 7.81 15.22
CA TYR A 230 -21.65 6.56 14.71
C TYR A 230 -22.58 5.90 15.72
N GLN A 231 -23.74 5.44 15.25
CA GLN A 231 -24.68 4.65 16.02
C GLN A 231 -24.23 3.18 16.13
N LYS A 232 -24.86 2.43 17.02
CA LYS A 232 -24.56 1.01 17.19
C LYS A 232 -24.75 0.24 15.88
N GLY A 233 -23.73 -0.52 15.47
CA GLY A 233 -23.70 -1.27 14.22
C GLY A 233 -23.28 -0.48 12.99
N GLU A 234 -23.11 0.85 13.09
CA GLU A 234 -22.56 1.65 12.00
C GLU A 234 -21.02 1.61 12.02
N THR A 235 -20.43 1.49 10.84
CA THR A 235 -18.98 1.49 10.64
C THR A 235 -18.57 2.59 9.68
N TYR A 236 -17.28 2.91 9.62
CA TYR A 236 -16.74 3.84 8.63
C TYR A 236 -17.17 3.46 7.21
N ASN A 237 -16.99 2.17 6.85
CA ASN A 237 -17.36 1.64 5.54
C ASN A 237 -18.87 1.72 5.29
N SER A 238 -19.72 1.46 6.29
CA SER A 238 -21.17 1.56 6.10
C SER A 238 -21.65 3.00 5.87
N LYS A 239 -20.96 4.01 6.44
CA LYS A 239 -21.28 5.44 6.27
C LYS A 239 -20.72 6.04 4.98
N PHE A 240 -19.46 5.76 4.67
CA PHE A 240 -18.75 6.36 3.53
C PHE A 240 -18.87 5.52 2.25
N SER A 241 -19.33 4.27 2.36
CA SER A 241 -19.68 3.39 1.24
C SER A 241 -18.56 3.34 0.18
N ASN A 242 -18.89 3.57 -1.08
CA ASN A 242 -17.97 3.47 -2.22
C ASN A 242 -16.76 4.42 -2.16
N GLN A 243 -16.78 5.44 -1.30
CA GLN A 243 -15.70 6.41 -1.16
C GLN A 243 -14.76 6.08 0.00
N ALA A 244 -15.16 5.15 0.89
CA ALA A 244 -14.47 4.86 2.13
C ALA A 244 -12.98 4.54 1.91
N SER A 245 -12.66 3.62 1.00
CA SER A 245 -11.26 3.25 0.75
C SER A 245 -10.43 4.44 0.27
N ALA A 246 -10.80 5.09 -0.84
CA ALA A 246 -10.01 6.21 -1.38
C ALA A 246 -9.87 7.39 -0.39
N TYR A 247 -10.90 7.63 0.42
CA TYR A 247 -10.86 8.67 1.44
C TYR A 247 -9.89 8.33 2.57
N GLU A 248 -9.90 7.10 3.05
CA GLU A 248 -8.98 6.63 4.10
C GLU A 248 -7.54 6.57 3.61
N GLU A 249 -7.29 6.08 2.38
CA GLU A 249 -5.97 6.11 1.75
C GLU A 249 -5.44 7.55 1.65
N CYS A 250 -6.28 8.48 1.19
CA CYS A 250 -5.91 9.88 1.09
C CYS A 250 -5.57 10.48 2.45
N ARG A 251 -6.29 10.09 3.51
CA ARG A 251 -5.98 10.52 4.88
C ARG A 251 -4.64 9.98 5.34
N ALA A 252 -4.37 8.69 5.15
CA ALA A 252 -3.12 8.05 5.53
C ALA A 252 -1.91 8.64 4.77
N GLU A 253 -2.04 8.87 3.47
CA GLU A 253 -1.03 9.55 2.65
C GLU A 253 -0.76 10.98 3.11
N CYS A 254 -1.81 11.74 3.46
CA CYS A 254 -1.68 13.08 4.03
C CYS A 254 -0.95 13.08 5.37
N VAL A 255 -1.20 12.08 6.24
CA VAL A 255 -0.44 11.91 7.50
C VAL A 255 1.03 11.69 7.21
N ALA A 256 1.35 10.77 6.29
CA ALA A 256 2.71 10.47 5.91
C ALA A 256 3.44 11.68 5.30
N MET A 257 2.79 12.45 4.42
CA MET A 257 3.36 13.70 3.90
C MET A 257 3.57 14.77 4.98
N TYR A 258 2.63 14.90 5.92
CA TYR A 258 2.68 15.93 6.95
C TYR A 258 3.77 15.64 8.00
N LEU A 259 3.83 14.39 8.46
CA LEU A 259 4.82 13.92 9.42
C LEU A 259 6.20 13.67 8.79
N GLY A 260 6.26 13.33 7.50
CA GLY A 260 7.52 13.11 6.78
C GLY A 260 8.44 14.34 6.69
N LEU A 261 7.92 15.52 7.04
CA LEU A 261 8.70 16.75 7.17
C LEU A 261 9.42 16.90 8.53
N VAL A 262 9.13 16.04 9.50
CA VAL A 262 9.68 16.07 10.87
C VAL A 262 11.02 15.35 10.92
N ASP A 263 12.04 16.03 11.41
CA ASP A 263 13.42 15.55 11.42
C ASP A 263 13.62 14.34 12.33
N GLU A 264 12.91 14.32 13.46
CA GLU A 264 12.93 13.25 14.45
C GLU A 264 12.39 11.93 13.91
N ILE A 265 11.53 11.99 12.88
CA ILE A 265 11.11 10.81 12.11
C ILE A 265 12.26 10.36 11.20
N LEU A 266 12.91 11.28 10.49
CA LEU A 266 14.05 10.95 9.64
C LEU A 266 15.22 10.33 10.44
N ASP A 267 15.39 10.71 11.70
CA ASP A 267 16.32 10.06 12.64
C ASP A 267 16.01 8.57 12.84
N VAL A 268 14.72 8.20 12.96
CA VAL A 268 14.31 6.79 13.11
C VAL A 268 14.78 5.95 11.92
N PHE A 269 14.74 6.53 10.73
CA PHE A 269 15.17 5.90 9.49
C PHE A 269 16.67 6.08 9.20
N SER A 270 17.43 6.63 10.14
CA SER A 270 18.88 6.84 10.02
C SER A 270 19.28 7.68 8.79
N VAL A 271 18.44 8.66 8.44
CA VAL A 271 18.70 9.56 7.31
C VAL A 271 19.77 10.58 7.68
N ALA A 272 20.83 10.65 6.85
CA ALA A 272 21.90 11.63 6.98
C ALA A 272 21.36 13.07 6.86
N THR A 273 21.89 14.00 7.67
CA THR A 273 21.40 15.37 7.78
C THR A 273 21.41 16.10 6.43
N GLU A 274 22.47 15.90 5.63
CA GLU A 274 22.64 16.47 4.29
C GLU A 274 21.60 15.98 3.26
N ASP A 275 20.99 14.82 3.50
CA ASP A 275 20.02 14.20 2.59
C ASP A 275 18.56 14.50 2.96
N ARG A 276 18.30 14.97 4.20
CA ARG A 276 16.93 15.17 4.73
C ARG A 276 16.04 16.00 3.82
N GLU A 277 16.51 17.18 3.42
CA GLU A 277 15.70 18.06 2.58
C GLU A 277 15.44 17.45 1.20
N ASN A 278 16.39 16.68 0.65
CA ASN A 278 16.16 15.97 -0.62
C ASN A 278 15.12 14.87 -0.48
N ILE A 279 15.15 14.09 0.60
CA ILE A 279 14.15 13.06 0.86
C ILE A 279 12.75 13.66 1.07
N LYS A 280 12.64 14.76 1.85
CA LYS A 280 11.38 15.48 2.03
C LYS A 280 10.82 16.00 0.70
N TYR A 281 11.68 16.57 -0.13
CA TYR A 281 11.29 17.02 -1.46
C TYR A 281 10.84 15.88 -2.35
N VAL A 282 11.57 14.77 -2.39
CA VAL A 282 11.24 13.61 -3.20
C VAL A 282 9.94 12.96 -2.75
N SER A 283 9.65 12.90 -1.44
CA SER A 283 8.35 12.43 -0.92
C SER A 283 7.18 13.25 -1.48
N TRP A 284 7.29 14.57 -1.46
CA TRP A 284 6.26 15.47 -1.99
C TRP A 284 6.14 15.39 -3.51
N LEU A 285 7.28 15.40 -4.22
CA LEU A 285 7.35 15.23 -5.67
C LEU A 285 6.69 13.92 -6.10
N ASP A 286 6.99 12.82 -5.42
CA ASP A 286 6.47 11.49 -5.74
C ASP A 286 4.96 11.40 -5.54
N MET A 287 4.42 12.02 -4.49
CA MET A 287 2.97 12.07 -4.29
C MET A 287 2.26 12.84 -5.41
N PHE A 288 2.79 14.00 -5.79
CA PHE A 288 2.19 14.80 -6.87
C PHE A 288 2.34 14.12 -8.23
N TYR A 289 3.50 13.50 -8.46
CA TYR A 289 3.74 12.70 -9.64
C TYR A 289 2.76 11.52 -9.73
N ALA A 290 2.55 10.80 -8.62
CA ALA A 290 1.56 9.73 -8.52
C ALA A 290 0.13 10.24 -8.79
N GLY A 291 -0.21 11.47 -8.34
CA GLY A 291 -1.49 12.10 -8.64
C GLY A 291 -1.73 12.35 -10.13
N ILE A 292 -0.72 12.81 -10.88
CA ILE A 292 -0.82 12.95 -12.35
C ILE A 292 -0.90 11.60 -13.03
N LYS A 293 0.03 10.70 -12.69
CA LYS A 293 0.09 9.37 -13.29
C LYS A 293 -1.19 8.57 -13.03
N GLY A 294 -1.78 8.74 -11.86
CA GLY A 294 -3.00 8.07 -11.43
C GLY A 294 -4.20 8.32 -12.34
N LEU A 295 -4.18 9.38 -13.17
CA LEU A 295 -5.20 9.59 -14.21
C LEU A 295 -5.36 8.39 -15.15
N GLU A 296 -4.33 7.55 -15.32
CA GLU A 296 -4.45 6.30 -16.08
C GLU A 296 -5.50 5.33 -15.52
N MET A 297 -5.84 5.47 -14.24
CA MET A 297 -6.86 4.66 -13.54
C MET A 297 -8.24 5.32 -13.56
N TYR A 298 -8.38 6.53 -14.11
CA TYR A 298 -9.67 7.18 -14.28
C TYR A 298 -10.35 6.69 -15.56
N GLN A 299 -11.66 6.51 -15.52
CA GLN A 299 -12.47 6.07 -16.66
C GLN A 299 -13.39 7.23 -17.11
N PRO A 300 -12.98 8.05 -18.10
CA PRO A 300 -13.71 9.26 -18.48
C PRO A 300 -15.17 9.02 -18.84
N LYS A 301 -15.47 7.90 -19.52
CA LYS A 301 -16.85 7.56 -19.95
C LYS A 301 -17.80 7.26 -18.78
N GLN A 302 -17.26 6.82 -17.64
CA GLN A 302 -18.04 6.46 -16.45
C GLN A 302 -17.91 7.50 -15.34
N SER A 303 -17.06 8.51 -15.53
CA SER A 303 -16.65 9.45 -14.49
C SER A 303 -16.24 8.77 -13.18
N LYS A 304 -15.51 7.66 -13.30
CA LYS A 304 -15.21 6.75 -12.19
C LYS A 304 -13.71 6.47 -12.09
N TRP A 305 -13.20 6.52 -10.87
CA TRP A 305 -11.85 6.06 -10.54
C TRP A 305 -11.83 4.54 -10.36
N GLY A 306 -10.86 3.88 -10.99
CA GLY A 306 -10.69 2.42 -10.94
C GLY A 306 -9.81 1.93 -9.78
N GLN A 307 -9.07 2.81 -9.10
CA GLN A 307 -8.13 2.42 -8.03
C GLN A 307 -8.06 3.51 -6.96
N ALA A 308 -8.22 3.11 -5.69
CA ALA A 308 -8.42 4.02 -4.56
C ALA A 308 -7.21 4.93 -4.27
N HIS A 309 -5.99 4.37 -4.28
CA HIS A 309 -4.76 5.13 -4.03
C HIS A 309 -4.49 6.17 -5.13
N SER A 310 -4.84 5.90 -6.39
CA SER A 310 -4.68 6.80 -7.53
C SER A 310 -5.64 7.98 -7.41
N MET A 311 -6.88 7.71 -7.00
CA MET A 311 -7.85 8.77 -6.68
C MET A 311 -7.36 9.62 -5.50
N ALA A 312 -6.82 8.97 -4.45
CA ALA A 312 -6.26 9.65 -3.29
C ALA A 312 -5.08 10.58 -3.67
N GLY A 313 -4.10 10.08 -4.43
CA GLY A 313 -2.97 10.87 -4.93
C GLY A 313 -3.42 12.04 -5.81
N PHE A 314 -4.42 11.82 -6.67
CA PHE A 314 -5.00 12.90 -7.49
C PHE A 314 -5.69 13.97 -6.64
N VAL A 315 -6.47 13.57 -5.62
CA VAL A 315 -7.10 14.48 -4.66
C VAL A 315 -6.06 15.32 -3.94
N ILE A 316 -4.97 14.70 -3.46
CA ILE A 316 -3.87 15.39 -2.78
C ILE A 316 -3.22 16.43 -3.71
N LEU A 317 -2.91 16.04 -4.95
CA LEU A 317 -2.40 16.95 -5.96
C LEU A 317 -3.34 18.15 -6.17
N ARG A 318 -4.64 17.90 -6.32
CA ARG A 318 -5.66 18.94 -6.52
C ARG A 318 -5.77 19.89 -5.33
N VAL A 319 -5.71 19.37 -4.10
CA VAL A 319 -5.68 20.19 -2.88
C VAL A 319 -4.48 21.14 -2.90
N VAL A 320 -3.29 20.66 -3.23
CA VAL A 320 -2.09 21.51 -3.21
C VAL A 320 -2.04 22.47 -4.42
N LEU A 321 -2.59 22.09 -5.57
CA LEU A 321 -2.74 23.02 -6.70
C LEU A 321 -3.69 24.19 -6.36
N GLU A 322 -4.80 23.92 -5.67
CA GLU A 322 -5.80 24.94 -5.35
C GLU A 322 -5.44 25.76 -4.11
N GLU A 323 -4.89 25.13 -3.08
CA GLU A 323 -4.71 25.73 -1.75
C GLU A 323 -3.24 25.89 -1.34
N GLY A 324 -2.30 25.30 -2.09
CA GLY A 324 -0.88 25.26 -1.75
C GLY A 324 -0.07 26.48 -2.18
N ASP A 325 -0.69 27.50 -2.77
CA ASP A 325 -0.02 28.74 -3.19
C ASP A 325 1.22 28.48 -4.08
N GLY A 326 1.04 27.68 -5.14
CA GLY A 326 2.10 27.41 -6.12
C GLY A 326 3.22 26.48 -5.62
N VAL A 327 2.98 25.67 -4.59
CA VAL A 327 3.88 24.57 -4.19
C VAL A 327 4.11 23.58 -5.31
N VAL A 328 3.06 23.28 -6.08
CA VAL A 328 3.14 22.41 -7.25
C VAL A 328 2.50 23.11 -8.43
N ASN A 329 3.02 22.86 -9.62
CA ASN A 329 2.45 23.33 -10.87
C ASN A 329 2.50 22.21 -11.90
N VAL A 330 1.51 22.16 -12.77
CA VAL A 330 1.46 21.22 -13.89
C VAL A 330 1.09 22.01 -15.13
N VAL A 331 1.94 21.97 -16.15
CA VAL A 331 1.73 22.71 -17.39
C VAL A 331 1.82 21.77 -18.58
N GLU A 332 1.03 22.09 -19.62
CA GLU A 332 1.17 21.43 -20.91
C GLU A 332 2.44 21.91 -21.62
N THR A 333 3.16 20.98 -22.21
CA THR A 333 4.40 21.20 -22.95
C THR A 333 4.36 20.43 -24.27
N GLU A 334 5.44 20.48 -25.03
CA GLU A 334 5.64 19.64 -26.22
C GLU A 334 6.78 18.66 -25.91
N GLY A 335 6.53 17.37 -26.16
CA GLY A 335 7.52 16.31 -25.99
C GLY A 335 8.57 16.33 -27.10
N GLU A 336 9.67 15.59 -26.91
CA GLU A 336 10.71 15.42 -27.95
C GLU A 336 10.17 14.76 -29.23
N ASP A 337 9.02 14.10 -29.15
CA ASP A 337 8.25 13.49 -30.25
C ASP A 337 7.34 14.49 -30.99
N GLY A 338 7.33 15.77 -30.60
CA GLY A 338 6.46 16.81 -31.18
C GLY A 338 4.98 16.67 -30.80
N LEU A 339 4.65 15.78 -29.86
CA LEU A 339 3.29 15.57 -29.36
C LEU A 339 3.09 16.31 -28.02
N PRO A 340 1.84 16.60 -27.63
CA PRO A 340 1.57 17.21 -26.31
C PRO A 340 2.19 16.41 -25.16
N ASP A 341 2.73 17.10 -24.17
CA ASP A 341 3.31 16.50 -22.98
C ASP A 341 2.93 17.33 -21.76
N LEU A 342 3.34 16.88 -20.58
CA LEU A 342 3.17 17.66 -19.35
C LEU A 342 4.53 17.88 -18.69
N LEU A 343 4.61 18.92 -17.87
CA LEU A 343 5.69 19.13 -16.93
C LEU A 343 5.13 19.44 -15.56
N LEU A 344 5.45 18.60 -14.59
CA LEU A 344 5.17 18.80 -13.17
C LEU A 344 6.41 19.41 -12.50
N THR A 345 6.22 20.50 -11.77
CA THR A 345 7.27 21.15 -10.99
C THR A 345 6.84 21.38 -9.55
N VAL A 346 7.79 21.32 -8.62
CA VAL A 346 7.56 21.52 -7.19
C VAL A 346 8.48 22.62 -6.66
N ASP A 347 7.90 23.63 -6.04
CA ASP A 347 8.66 24.68 -5.33
C ASP A 347 9.03 24.19 -3.92
N ARG A 348 10.27 23.73 -3.81
CA ARG A 348 10.86 23.24 -2.55
C ARG A 348 10.74 24.24 -1.40
N SER A 349 10.84 25.54 -1.67
CA SER A 349 10.83 26.56 -0.62
C SER A 349 9.46 26.69 0.07
N LYS A 350 8.41 26.20 -0.58
CA LYS A 350 7.03 26.30 -0.11
C LYS A 350 6.50 25.04 0.57
N ILE A 351 7.23 23.92 0.49
CA ILE A 351 6.83 22.64 1.11
C ILE A 351 6.57 22.81 2.61
N HIS A 352 7.52 23.39 3.34
CA HIS A 352 7.42 23.57 4.79
C HIS A 352 6.42 24.66 5.21
N THR A 353 5.98 25.52 4.29
CA THR A 353 5.13 26.68 4.57
C THR A 353 3.71 26.46 4.04
N SER A 354 3.40 26.93 2.83
CA SER A 354 2.06 26.84 2.26
C SER A 354 1.66 25.39 1.97
N GLY A 355 2.61 24.54 1.56
CA GLY A 355 2.37 23.11 1.30
C GLY A 355 1.91 22.39 2.56
N ARG A 356 2.73 22.43 3.61
CA ARG A 356 2.41 21.83 4.92
C ARG A 356 1.10 22.36 5.49
N LYS A 357 0.83 23.66 5.33
CA LYS A 357 -0.44 24.26 5.76
C LYS A 357 -1.64 23.73 4.97
N ALA A 358 -1.54 23.62 3.65
CA ALA A 358 -2.61 23.10 2.79
C ALA A 358 -2.94 21.65 3.15
N ILE A 359 -1.93 20.78 3.22
CA ILE A 359 -2.10 19.38 3.65
C ILE A 359 -2.65 19.30 5.07
N GLY A 360 -2.11 20.06 6.03
CA GLY A 360 -2.58 20.05 7.41
C GLY A 360 -4.05 20.46 7.54
N ASN A 361 -4.48 21.52 6.86
CA ASN A 361 -5.87 21.97 6.86
C ASN A 361 -6.81 20.95 6.23
N PHE A 362 -6.39 20.32 5.13
CA PHE A 362 -7.18 19.29 4.45
C PHE A 362 -7.28 18.03 5.31
N LEU A 363 -6.15 17.57 5.84
CA LEU A 363 -6.05 16.41 6.73
C LEU A 363 -6.90 16.58 7.99
N GLN A 364 -6.93 17.77 8.59
CA GLN A 364 -7.82 18.06 9.72
C GLN A 364 -9.28 17.82 9.35
N LYS A 365 -9.73 18.30 8.18
CA LYS A 365 -11.10 18.09 7.71
C LYS A 365 -11.38 16.61 7.48
N LEU A 366 -10.44 15.90 6.84
CA LEU A 366 -10.56 14.46 6.61
C LEU A 366 -10.78 13.70 7.92
N GLN A 367 -9.93 13.96 8.91
CA GLN A 367 -10.05 13.30 10.21
C GLN A 367 -11.34 13.68 10.93
N VAL A 368 -11.71 14.96 10.98
CA VAL A 368 -12.91 15.42 11.71
C VAL A 368 -14.17 14.78 11.14
N TYR A 369 -14.37 14.81 9.82
CA TYR A 369 -15.56 14.23 9.19
C TYR A 369 -15.59 12.71 9.33
N ARG A 370 -14.44 12.04 9.17
CA ARG A 370 -14.30 10.60 9.46
C ARG A 370 -14.68 10.29 10.91
N SER A 371 -14.15 11.03 11.88
CA SER A 371 -14.36 10.77 13.30
C SER A 371 -15.84 10.92 13.67
N MET A 372 -16.49 11.94 13.11
CA MET A 372 -17.88 12.30 13.38
C MET A 372 -18.91 11.45 12.63
N GLY A 373 -18.48 10.63 11.67
CA GLY A 373 -19.39 9.92 10.76
C GLY A 373 -20.18 10.85 9.84
N ASP A 374 -19.65 12.05 9.59
CA ASP A 374 -20.27 13.05 8.72
C ASP A 374 -19.94 12.75 7.25
N SER A 375 -20.57 11.71 6.73
CA SER A 375 -20.34 11.24 5.36
C SER A 375 -20.78 12.25 4.31
N GLU A 376 -21.74 13.13 4.61
CA GLU A 376 -22.20 14.16 3.67
C GLU A 376 -21.15 15.26 3.49
N ALA A 377 -20.62 15.81 4.59
CA ALA A 377 -19.56 16.81 4.52
C ALA A 377 -18.25 16.20 4.00
N GLY A 378 -17.92 14.97 4.43
CA GLY A 378 -16.77 14.22 3.94
C GLY A 378 -16.82 13.99 2.44
N ARG A 379 -17.96 13.51 1.93
CA ARG A 379 -18.17 13.29 0.50
C ARG A 379 -18.09 14.57 -0.31
N THR A 380 -18.75 15.63 0.15
CA THR A 380 -18.72 16.95 -0.51
C THR A 380 -17.28 17.48 -0.62
N LEU A 381 -16.49 17.36 0.45
CA LEU A 381 -15.10 17.78 0.45
C LEU A 381 -14.27 16.97 -0.56
N PHE A 382 -14.41 15.65 -0.54
CA PHE A 382 -13.54 14.77 -1.32
C PHE A 382 -13.94 14.73 -2.80
N GLU A 383 -15.24 14.75 -3.11
CA GLU A 383 -15.76 14.84 -4.47
C GLU A 383 -15.23 16.10 -5.17
N LYS A 384 -15.24 17.27 -4.50
CA LYS A 384 -14.69 18.54 -5.01
C LYS A 384 -13.30 18.36 -5.64
N TYR A 385 -12.40 17.66 -4.96
CA TYR A 385 -11.02 17.50 -5.40
C TYR A 385 -10.80 16.27 -6.30
N SER A 386 -11.72 15.29 -6.27
CA SER A 386 -11.60 14.08 -7.09
C SER A 386 -12.19 14.21 -8.49
N GLU A 387 -12.95 15.28 -8.75
CA GLU A 387 -13.54 15.58 -10.05
C GLU A 387 -12.48 15.90 -11.12
N VAL A 388 -12.61 15.25 -12.27
CA VAL A 388 -11.72 15.39 -13.42
C VAL A 388 -12.40 16.23 -14.50
N HIS A 389 -12.07 17.53 -14.54
CA HIS A 389 -12.69 18.48 -15.48
C HIS A 389 -12.01 18.50 -16.85
N MET A 390 -12.80 18.75 -17.90
CA MET A 390 -12.31 18.90 -19.29
C MET A 390 -11.76 20.30 -19.60
N GLU A 391 -12.09 21.28 -18.75
CA GLU A 391 -11.80 22.71 -18.93
C GLU A 391 -11.28 23.31 -17.62
N GLY A 392 -10.77 24.54 -17.69
CA GLY A 392 -10.20 25.27 -16.56
C GLY A 392 -8.68 25.42 -16.66
N SER A 393 -8.05 25.88 -15.58
CA SER A 393 -6.60 26.09 -15.51
C SER A 393 -5.81 24.79 -15.61
N HIS A 394 -6.38 23.68 -15.15
CA HIS A 394 -5.80 22.34 -15.23
C HIS A 394 -6.85 21.37 -15.81
N PRO A 395 -6.96 21.27 -17.14
CA PRO A 395 -7.98 20.45 -17.81
C PRO A 395 -7.59 18.96 -17.77
N PHE A 396 -7.61 18.35 -16.58
CA PHE A 396 -7.15 16.98 -16.34
C PHE A 396 -7.84 15.94 -17.22
N GLY A 397 -9.09 16.17 -17.63
CA GLY A 397 -9.81 15.30 -18.55
C GLY A 397 -9.20 15.28 -19.96
N LYS A 398 -8.61 16.38 -20.42
CA LYS A 398 -7.82 16.41 -21.67
C LYS A 398 -6.45 15.78 -21.45
N TRP A 399 -5.80 16.09 -20.33
CA TRP A 399 -4.49 15.54 -19.99
C TRP A 399 -4.49 14.03 -19.76
N HIS A 400 -5.65 13.43 -19.44
CA HIS A 400 -5.81 11.98 -19.38
C HIS A 400 -5.27 11.28 -20.64
N GLU A 401 -5.52 11.82 -21.84
CA GLU A 401 -5.03 11.22 -23.09
C GLU A 401 -3.49 11.29 -23.20
N ILE A 402 -2.89 12.38 -22.72
CA ILE A 402 -1.44 12.55 -22.65
C ILE A 402 -0.85 11.52 -21.68
N VAL A 403 -1.44 11.38 -20.48
CA VAL A 403 -1.03 10.42 -19.46
C VAL A 403 -1.10 8.98 -19.98
N VAL A 404 -2.24 8.60 -20.58
CA VAL A 404 -2.41 7.25 -21.15
C VAL A 404 -1.45 6.98 -22.30
N ARG A 405 -1.13 7.98 -23.13
CA ARG A 405 -0.14 7.82 -24.22
C ARG A 405 1.28 7.61 -23.68
N LYS A 406 1.67 8.35 -22.64
CA LYS A 406 3.02 8.28 -22.05
C LYS A 406 3.15 7.18 -20.99
N ARG A 407 2.12 6.34 -20.80
CA ARG A 407 2.18 5.20 -19.87
C ARG A 407 3.38 4.31 -20.17
N THR A 408 4.14 3.97 -19.13
CA THR A 408 5.28 3.07 -19.25
C THR A 408 4.82 1.62 -19.03
N PRO A 409 5.42 0.64 -19.74
CA PRO A 409 5.20 -0.76 -19.43
C PRO A 409 5.50 -1.05 -17.95
N ARG A 410 4.74 -1.96 -17.35
CA ARG A 410 5.03 -2.41 -15.99
C ARG A 410 6.40 -3.08 -15.95
N MET A 411 7.15 -2.83 -14.88
CA MET A 411 8.40 -3.52 -14.59
C MET A 411 8.14 -5.03 -14.50
N VAL A 412 9.07 -5.80 -15.05
CA VAL A 412 9.14 -7.25 -14.85
C VAL A 412 10.31 -7.50 -13.90
N MET A 413 10.07 -8.24 -12.82
CA MET A 413 11.09 -8.53 -11.82
C MET A 413 11.63 -9.94 -12.02
N ILE A 414 12.95 -10.08 -11.86
CA ILE A 414 13.63 -11.38 -11.89
C ILE A 414 13.72 -11.88 -10.45
N MET A 415 13.09 -13.02 -10.16
CA MET A 415 13.17 -13.63 -8.84
C MET A 415 14.40 -14.54 -8.75
N PRO A 416 15.11 -14.56 -7.61
CA PRO A 416 16.19 -15.52 -7.40
C PRO A 416 15.65 -16.95 -7.36
N ASN A 417 16.57 -17.90 -7.44
CA ASN A 417 16.32 -19.30 -7.12
C ASN A 417 17.09 -19.68 -5.85
N THR A 418 16.71 -20.78 -5.21
CA THR A 418 17.48 -21.39 -4.11
C THR A 418 17.91 -22.79 -4.51
N ARG A 419 19.09 -23.22 -4.03
CA ARG A 419 19.62 -24.56 -4.29
C ARG A 419 20.22 -25.14 -3.02
N ILE A 420 19.86 -26.38 -2.72
CA ILE A 420 20.45 -27.13 -1.61
C ILE A 420 21.82 -27.66 -2.07
N VAL A 421 22.87 -27.34 -1.31
CA VAL A 421 24.25 -27.81 -1.54
C VAL A 421 24.77 -28.42 -0.24
N GLY A 422 24.66 -29.74 -0.11
CA GLY A 422 24.96 -30.43 1.15
C GLY A 422 23.90 -30.09 2.21
N GLU A 423 24.33 -29.52 3.33
CA GLU A 423 23.46 -29.05 4.42
C GLU A 423 23.13 -27.55 4.32
N GLU A 424 23.68 -26.86 3.32
CA GLU A 424 23.51 -25.42 3.12
C GLU A 424 22.50 -25.11 2.00
N VAL A 425 21.95 -23.90 2.02
CA VAL A 425 21.09 -23.36 0.94
C VAL A 425 21.77 -22.16 0.31
N GLU A 426 22.05 -22.25 -0.98
CA GLU A 426 22.60 -21.16 -1.78
C GLU A 426 21.49 -20.35 -2.45
N LEU A 427 21.60 -19.02 -2.39
CA LEU A 427 20.76 -18.09 -3.15
C LEU A 427 21.40 -17.80 -4.51
N ILE A 428 20.68 -18.10 -5.58
CA ILE A 428 21.11 -17.86 -6.95
C ILE A 428 20.43 -16.59 -7.46
N SER A 429 21.22 -15.54 -7.65
CA SER A 429 20.79 -14.27 -8.21
C SER A 429 21.15 -14.14 -9.69
N TYR A 430 20.32 -13.42 -10.43
CA TYR A 430 20.44 -13.24 -11.87
C TYR A 430 20.64 -11.76 -12.20
N PRO A 431 21.51 -11.40 -13.16
CA PRO A 431 21.60 -10.02 -13.64
C PRO A 431 20.26 -9.52 -14.21
N GLU A 432 20.00 -8.20 -14.13
CA GLU A 432 18.76 -7.56 -14.58
C GLU A 432 18.68 -7.40 -16.11
N THR A 433 18.65 -8.52 -16.84
CA THR A 433 18.47 -8.51 -18.30
C THR A 433 17.39 -9.50 -18.74
N PRO A 434 16.74 -9.27 -19.90
CA PRO A 434 15.73 -10.20 -20.43
C PRO A 434 16.23 -11.63 -20.59
N GLU A 435 17.48 -11.82 -20.99
CA GLU A 435 18.09 -13.15 -21.17
C GLU A 435 18.25 -13.87 -19.82
N ARG A 436 18.69 -13.13 -18.80
CA ARG A 436 18.89 -13.68 -17.46
C ARG A 436 17.58 -13.93 -16.72
N MET A 437 16.51 -13.24 -17.11
CA MET A 437 15.16 -13.61 -16.69
C MET A 437 14.80 -15.01 -17.18
N VAL A 438 15.10 -15.35 -18.44
CA VAL A 438 14.85 -16.70 -18.97
C VAL A 438 15.67 -17.73 -18.22
N ASP A 439 16.96 -17.47 -17.99
CA ASP A 439 17.83 -18.35 -17.19
C ASP A 439 17.23 -18.63 -15.81
N SER A 440 16.66 -17.60 -15.14
CA SER A 440 16.02 -17.76 -13.83
C SER A 440 14.80 -18.69 -13.82
N TRP A 441 14.17 -18.92 -14.97
CA TRP A 441 13.06 -19.87 -15.11
C TRP A 441 13.56 -21.25 -15.52
N VAL A 442 14.56 -21.32 -16.40
CA VAL A 442 15.21 -22.58 -16.80
C VAL A 442 15.86 -23.27 -15.60
N ASP A 443 16.49 -22.50 -14.72
CA ASP A 443 17.16 -23.03 -13.52
C ASP A 443 16.20 -23.33 -12.35
N ARG A 444 14.93 -22.91 -12.45
CA ARG A 444 13.96 -22.97 -11.33
C ARG A 444 13.51 -24.39 -11.01
N PHE A 445 13.56 -25.24 -12.02
CA PHE A 445 13.21 -26.65 -11.91
C PHE A 445 14.45 -27.49 -12.27
N ALA A 446 14.57 -28.66 -11.66
CA ALA A 446 15.62 -29.59 -12.07
C ALA A 446 15.35 -30.07 -13.50
N PRO A 447 16.37 -30.34 -14.34
CA PRO A 447 16.16 -30.81 -15.71
C PRO A 447 15.23 -32.02 -15.82
N GLN A 448 15.24 -32.91 -14.82
CA GLN A 448 14.37 -34.09 -14.78
C GLN A 448 12.89 -33.75 -14.52
N GLN A 449 12.59 -32.57 -14.00
CA GLN A 449 11.23 -32.10 -13.74
C GLN A 449 10.62 -31.39 -14.95
N HIS A 450 11.43 -30.92 -15.90
CA HIS A 450 10.96 -30.13 -17.05
C HIS A 450 9.93 -30.90 -17.88
N ASP A 451 10.31 -32.09 -18.34
CA ASP A 451 9.44 -32.93 -19.18
C ASP A 451 8.14 -33.27 -18.45
N PHE A 452 8.23 -33.63 -17.17
CA PHE A 452 7.06 -33.94 -16.35
C PHE A 452 6.09 -32.77 -16.22
N ILE A 453 6.61 -31.55 -15.98
CA ILE A 453 5.79 -30.34 -15.85
C ILE A 453 5.14 -29.99 -17.19
N GLU A 454 5.90 -30.02 -18.28
CA GLU A 454 5.41 -29.71 -19.63
C GLU A 454 4.33 -30.71 -20.07
N GLU A 455 4.56 -32.01 -19.88
CA GLU A 455 3.59 -33.06 -20.17
C GLU A 455 2.31 -32.90 -19.33
N SER A 456 2.46 -32.63 -18.03
CA SER A 456 1.32 -32.44 -17.13
C SER A 456 0.46 -31.23 -17.51
N LEU A 457 1.10 -30.09 -17.80
CA LEU A 457 0.40 -28.88 -18.24
C LEU A 457 -0.26 -29.06 -19.60
N THR A 458 0.41 -29.75 -20.53
CA THR A 458 -0.13 -30.04 -21.86
C THR A 458 -1.36 -30.95 -21.75
N ALA A 459 -1.28 -32.02 -20.95
CA ALA A 459 -2.39 -32.94 -20.71
C ALA A 459 -3.58 -32.23 -20.03
N PHE A 460 -3.31 -31.41 -19.02
CA PHE A 460 -4.35 -30.63 -18.34
C PHE A 460 -5.04 -29.65 -19.30
N THR A 461 -4.27 -28.87 -20.05
CA THR A 461 -4.81 -27.90 -21.02
C THR A 461 -5.63 -28.58 -22.11
N ALA A 462 -5.17 -29.73 -22.62
CA ALA A 462 -5.91 -30.52 -23.61
C ALA A 462 -7.24 -31.08 -23.08
N SER A 463 -7.34 -31.32 -21.76
CA SER A 463 -8.58 -31.74 -21.10
C SER A 463 -9.53 -30.59 -20.79
N TRP A 464 -9.01 -29.37 -20.58
CA TRP A 464 -9.80 -28.19 -20.21
C TRP A 464 -10.36 -27.44 -21.43
N CYS A 465 -9.68 -27.49 -22.58
CA CYS A 465 -10.15 -26.89 -23.83
C CYS A 465 -11.17 -27.76 -24.60
N LYS A 466 -11.67 -28.85 -24.01
CA LYS A 466 -12.82 -29.63 -24.50
C LYS A 466 -14.05 -29.30 -23.68
#